data_AF-A0A3D6EYM8-F1
#
_entry.id   AF-A0A3D6EYM8-F1
#
_cell.length_a   1.000
_cell.length_b   1.000
_cell.length_c   1.000
_cell.angle_alpha   90.00
_cell.angle_beta   90.00
_cell.angle_gamma   90.00
#
_symmetry.space_group_name_H-M   'P 1'
#
loop_
_entity.id
_entity.type
_entity.pdbx_description
1 polymer ?
#
loop_
_entity_poly.entity_id
_entity_poly.type
_entity_poly.pdbx_seq_one_letter_code
_entity_poly.pdbx_strand_id
1 'polypeptide(L)'
;MESKDYIVFVIYFIIVAGYGYWIYQRKKKATVDSKDFFLAEGSLTWWAIGASLIASNISAEQMIGMSGNGFSMGLAIATYEWMAAATLIVVGVFFLPIYLKNKIYTM
;
A
#
# COMPACT_ATOMS: atom_id res chain seq x y z
N MET A 1 11.92 -27.31 -6.94
CA MET A 1 12.44 -25.97 -7.28
C MET A 1 13.71 -26.19 -8.05
N GLU A 2 13.79 -25.67 -9.27
CA GLU A 2 15.01 -25.76 -10.07
C GLU A 2 16.08 -24.82 -9.48
N SER A 3 17.36 -25.10 -9.71
CA SER A 3 18.46 -24.21 -9.25
C SER A 3 18.30 -22.77 -9.74
N LYS A 4 17.60 -22.55 -10.86
CA LYS A 4 17.28 -21.23 -11.40
C LYS A 4 16.29 -20.46 -10.52
N ASP A 5 15.33 -21.13 -9.89
CA ASP A 5 14.34 -20.49 -9.02
C ASP A 5 15.01 -19.90 -7.78
N TYR A 6 15.97 -20.63 -7.21
CA TYR A 6 16.77 -20.16 -6.07
C TYR A 6 17.62 -18.93 -6.42
N ILE A 7 18.21 -18.89 -7.62
CA ILE A 7 18.98 -17.74 -8.08
C ILE A 7 18.08 -16.50 -8.16
N VAL A 8 16.90 -16.62 -8.77
CA VAL A 8 15.94 -15.51 -8.87
C VAL A 8 15.49 -15.05 -7.48
N PHE A 9 15.21 -15.98 -6.58
CA PHE A 9 14.80 -15.68 -5.21
C PHE A 9 15.88 -14.90 -4.44
N VAL A 10 17.13 -15.35 -4.49
CA VAL A 10 18.25 -14.70 -3.79
C VAL A 10 18.52 -13.31 -4.38
N ILE A 11 18.49 -13.16 -5.70
CA ILE A 11 18.68 -11.86 -6.36
C ILE A 11 17.58 -10.88 -5.95
N TYR A 12 16.31 -11.32 -5.98
CA TYR A 12 15.18 -10.51 -5.54
C TYR A 12 15.38 -10.00 -4.11
N PHE A 13 15.78 -10.89 -3.18
CA PHE A 13 16.00 -10.53 -1.79
C PHE A 13 17.14 -9.51 -1.62
N ILE A 14 18.26 -9.71 -2.32
CA ILE A 14 19.41 -8.79 -2.30
C ILE A 14 19.01 -7.40 -2.82
N ILE A 15 18.24 -7.32 -3.90
CA ILE A 15 17.80 -6.04 -4.47
C ILE A 15 16.91 -5.29 -3.48
N VAL A 16 15.89 -5.96 -2.93
CA VAL A 16 14.94 -5.33 -2.00
C VAL A 16 15.65 -4.89 -0.71
N ALA A 17 16.46 -5.76 -0.11
CA ALA A 17 17.22 -5.44 1.10
C ALA A 17 18.25 -4.33 0.85
N GLY A 18 18.97 -4.39 -0.27
CA GLY A 18 19.95 -3.38 -0.67
C GLY A 18 19.33 -2.02 -0.91
N TYR A 19 18.18 -1.96 -1.60
CA TYR A 19 17.43 -0.73 -1.84
C TYR A 19 16.91 -0.13 -0.53
N GLY A 20 16.34 -0.96 0.34
CA GLY A 20 15.89 -0.54 1.68
C GLY A 20 17.03 0.03 2.52
N TYR A 21 18.18 -0.64 2.54
CA TYR A 21 19.37 -0.18 3.26
C TYR A 21 19.93 1.12 2.68
N TRP A 22 19.96 1.27 1.35
CA TRP A 22 20.41 2.49 0.69
C TRP A 22 19.51 3.68 1.02
N ILE A 23 18.19 3.52 0.98
CA ILE A 23 17.24 4.57 1.40
C ILE A 23 17.43 4.91 2.88
N TYR A 24 17.55 3.89 3.75
CA TYR A 24 17.77 4.09 5.17
C TYR A 24 19.01 4.95 5.44
N GLN A 25 20.14 4.62 4.80
CA GLN A 25 21.37 5.39 4.93
C GLN A 25 21.27 6.81 4.36
N ARG A 26 20.51 6.99 3.27
CA ARG A 26 20.26 8.31 2.68
C ARG A 26 19.39 9.19 3.60
N LYS A 27 18.32 8.63 4.17
CA LYS A 27 17.44 9.33 5.13
C LYS A 27 18.10 9.59 6.48
N LYS A 28 19.12 8.82 6.87
CA LYS A 28 19.92 9.09 8.09
C LYS A 28 20.89 10.28 7.90
N LYS A 29 21.32 10.56 6.67
CA LYS A 29 22.21 11.68 6.33
C LYS A 29 21.48 13.00 6.09
N ALA A 30 20.23 12.93 5.61
CA ALA A 30 19.34 14.08 5.60
C ALA A 30 18.75 14.23 7.00
N THR A 31 19.08 15.30 7.72
CA THR A 31 18.31 15.71 8.91
C THR A 31 16.83 15.72 8.52
N VAL A 32 16.04 14.83 9.11
CA VAL A 32 14.61 14.69 8.86
C VAL A 32 13.95 15.96 9.38
N ASP A 33 13.91 17.00 8.56
CA ASP A 33 13.20 18.21 8.90
C ASP A 33 11.70 17.89 8.81
N SER A 34 10.97 18.20 9.88
CA SER A 34 9.53 17.92 9.99
C SER A 34 8.75 18.59 8.84
N LYS A 35 9.35 19.61 8.21
CA LYS A 35 8.85 20.27 7.00
C LYS A 35 8.68 19.34 5.80
N ASP A 36 9.54 18.34 5.57
CA ASP A 36 9.40 17.44 4.41
C ASP A 36 8.15 16.56 4.52
N PHE A 37 7.74 16.24 5.76
CA PHE A 37 6.51 15.50 6.03
C PHE A 37 5.26 16.36 5.74
N PHE A 38 5.32 17.66 6.07
CA PHE A 38 4.25 18.63 5.78
C PHE A 38 4.23 19.11 4.31
N LEU A 39 5.37 19.17 3.61
CA LEU A 39 5.47 19.50 2.19
C LEU A 39 4.93 18.39 1.27
N ALA A 40 4.92 17.15 1.75
CA ALA A 40 4.24 16.03 1.08
C ALA A 40 2.71 16.14 1.15
N GLU A 41 2.15 16.89 2.10
CA GLU A 41 0.70 16.98 2.36
C GLU A 41 -0.09 17.64 1.20
N GLY A 42 0.59 18.27 0.23
CA GLY A 42 -0.06 18.90 -0.94
C GLY A 42 0.52 18.53 -2.32
N SER A 43 1.54 17.67 -2.39
CA SER A 43 2.27 17.40 -3.66
C SER A 43 2.08 15.99 -4.21
N LEU A 44 1.40 15.09 -3.48
CA LEU A 44 1.07 13.76 -3.96
C LEU A 44 -0.06 13.82 -4.99
N THR A 45 0.21 13.27 -6.17
CA THR A 45 -0.79 13.15 -7.24
C THR A 45 -1.89 12.16 -6.85
N TRP A 46 -3.11 12.42 -7.32
CA TRP A 46 -4.30 11.60 -7.01
C TRP A 46 -4.09 10.10 -7.30
N TRP A 47 -3.37 9.77 -8.39
CA TRP A 47 -3.08 8.39 -8.78
C TRP A 47 -2.04 7.73 -7.84
N ALA A 48 -1.07 8.49 -7.31
CA ALA A 48 -0.11 7.98 -6.35
C ALA A 48 -0.78 7.68 -5.00
N ILE A 49 -1.71 8.54 -4.57
CA ILE A 49 -2.52 8.32 -3.37
C ILE A 49 -3.37 7.05 -3.53
N GLY A 50 -4.08 6.92 -4.66
CA GLY A 50 -4.90 5.73 -4.95
C GLY A 50 -4.07 4.45 -5.00
N ALA A 51 -2.93 4.45 -5.70
CA ALA A 51 -2.03 3.30 -5.77
C ALA A 51 -1.48 2.91 -4.40
N SER A 52 -1.11 3.89 -3.57
CA SER A 52 -0.64 3.65 -2.20
C SER A 52 -1.72 3.03 -1.31
N LEU A 53 -2.97 3.48 -1.42
CA LEU A 53 -4.09 2.93 -0.66
C LEU A 53 -4.35 1.46 -1.01
N ILE A 54 -4.36 1.12 -2.30
CA ILE A 54 -4.51 -0.28 -2.75
C ILE A 54 -3.31 -1.12 -2.34
N ALA A 55 -2.08 -0.63 -2.55
CA ALA A 55 -0.87 -1.34 -2.18
C ALA A 55 -0.75 -1.59 -0.67
N SER A 56 -1.32 -0.72 0.16
CA SER A 56 -1.34 -0.90 1.62
C SER A 56 -2.37 -1.92 2.07
N ASN A 57 -3.38 -2.22 1.25
CA ASN A 57 -4.41 -3.22 1.54
C ASN A 57 -4.01 -4.62 1.04
N ILE A 58 -3.36 -4.72 -0.13
CA ILE A 58 -2.98 -6.00 -0.74
C ILE A 58 -1.84 -6.66 0.04
N SER A 59 -2.12 -7.83 0.62
CA SER A 59 -1.14 -8.67 1.33
C SER A 59 -1.00 -10.06 0.68
N ALA A 60 0.10 -10.77 1.04
CA ALA A 60 0.29 -12.16 0.62
C ALA A 60 -0.83 -13.08 1.13
N GLU A 61 -1.38 -12.78 2.32
CA GLU A 61 -2.54 -13.49 2.88
C GLU A 61 -3.79 -13.25 2.04
N GLN A 62 -4.03 -12.02 1.56
CA GLN A 62 -5.15 -11.72 0.69
C GLN A 62 -5.03 -12.48 -0.64
N MET A 63 -3.85 -12.56 -1.25
CA MET A 63 -3.66 -13.34 -2.48
C MET A 63 -3.97 -14.82 -2.30
N ILE A 64 -3.47 -15.45 -1.23
CA ILE A 64 -3.69 -16.88 -0.97
C ILE A 64 -5.15 -17.13 -0.53
N GLY A 65 -5.66 -16.32 0.39
CA GLY A 65 -7.00 -16.45 0.95
C GLY A 65 -8.11 -16.18 -0.07
N MET A 66 -7.98 -15.11 -0.87
CA MET A 66 -8.96 -14.81 -1.93
C MET A 66 -8.94 -15.84 -3.04
N SER A 67 -7.78 -16.41 -3.36
CA SER A 67 -7.69 -17.52 -4.34
C SER A 67 -8.36 -18.79 -3.82
N GLY A 68 -8.19 -19.11 -2.53
CA GLY A 68 -8.88 -20.23 -1.87
C GLY A 68 -10.40 -20.04 -1.82
N ASN A 69 -10.85 -18.83 -1.46
CA ASN A 69 -12.27 -18.47 -1.49
C ASN A 69 -12.84 -18.46 -2.91
N GLY A 70 -12.04 -18.08 -3.91
CA GLY A 70 -12.41 -18.16 -5.32
C GLY A 70 -12.58 -19.60 -5.80
N PHE A 71 -11.83 -20.56 -5.26
CA PHE A 71 -12.02 -21.98 -5.56
C PHE A 71 -13.33 -22.53 -4.98
N SER A 72 -13.72 -22.12 -3.77
CA SER A 72 -14.93 -22.62 -3.11
C SER A 72 -16.22 -21.88 -3.49
N MET A 73 -16.16 -20.54 -3.58
CA MET A 73 -17.31 -19.67 -3.83
C MET A 73 -17.32 -19.06 -5.24
N GLY A 74 -16.30 -19.31 -6.06
CA GLY A 74 -16.22 -18.77 -7.41
C GLY A 74 -16.16 -17.24 -7.42
N LEU A 75 -16.86 -16.63 -8.38
CA LEU A 75 -16.91 -15.18 -8.57
C LEU A 75 -17.63 -14.41 -7.45
N ALA A 76 -18.38 -15.10 -6.58
CA ALA A 76 -19.13 -14.44 -5.50
C ALA A 76 -18.21 -13.70 -4.51
N ILE A 77 -16.94 -14.14 -4.36
CA ILE A 77 -15.98 -13.44 -3.49
C ILE A 77 -15.62 -12.03 -4.01
N ALA A 78 -15.73 -11.78 -5.31
CA ALA A 78 -15.45 -10.47 -5.91
C ALA A 78 -16.43 -9.38 -5.43
N THR A 79 -17.61 -9.77 -4.93
CA THR A 79 -18.57 -8.82 -4.34
C THR A 79 -17.97 -8.06 -3.15
N TYR A 80 -17.03 -8.66 -2.40
CA TYR A 80 -16.32 -7.95 -1.33
C TYR A 80 -15.52 -6.76 -1.88
N GLU A 81 -14.76 -6.97 -2.96
CA GLU A 81 -13.94 -5.91 -3.58
C GLU A 81 -14.82 -4.83 -4.22
N TRP A 82 -15.94 -5.21 -4.85
CA TRP A 82 -16.88 -4.24 -5.44
C TRP A 82 -17.55 -3.37 -4.38
N MET A 83 -17.94 -3.99 -3.25
CA MET A 83 -18.49 -3.25 -2.13
C MET A 83 -17.44 -2.35 -1.47
N ALA A 84 -16.20 -2.82 -1.31
CA ALA A 84 -15.11 -2.02 -0.80
C ALA A 84 -14.85 -0.77 -1.66
N ALA A 85 -14.87 -0.92 -2.99
CA ALA A 85 -14.77 0.22 -3.91
C ALA A 85 -15.89 1.25 -3.72
N ALA A 86 -17.15 0.79 -3.58
CA ALA A 86 -18.28 1.67 -3.29
C ALA A 86 -18.14 2.37 -1.93
N THR A 87 -17.73 1.65 -0.89
CA THR A 87 -17.50 2.22 0.45
C THR A 87 -16.37 3.24 0.44
N LEU A 88 -15.29 3.01 -0.30
CA LEU A 88 -14.18 3.97 -0.43
C LEU A 88 -14.63 5.31 -1.03
N ILE A 89 -15.57 5.30 -1.97
CA ILE A 89 -16.16 6.53 -2.51
C ILE A 89 -16.92 7.28 -1.41
N VAL A 90 -17.73 6.59 -0.61
CA VAL A 90 -18.47 7.20 0.50
C VAL A 90 -17.52 7.77 1.54
N VAL A 91 -16.47 7.04 1.91
CA VAL A 91 -15.44 7.51 2.85
C VAL A 91 -14.72 8.74 2.30
N GLY A 92 -14.33 8.73 1.03
CA GLY A 92 -13.65 9.85 0.37
C GLY A 92 -14.51 11.11 0.29
N VAL A 93 -15.82 10.98 0.06
CA VAL A 93 -16.72 12.13 -0.09
C VAL A 93 -17.18 12.68 1.26
N PHE A 94 -17.49 11.82 2.24
CA PHE A 94 -18.12 12.25 3.49
C PHE A 94 -17.15 12.32 4.68
N PHE A 95 -16.29 11.33 4.85
CA PHE A 95 -15.43 11.23 6.03
C PHE A 95 -14.12 12.01 5.88
N LEU A 96 -13.48 11.91 4.70
CA LEU A 96 -12.24 12.63 4.41
C LEU A 96 -12.32 14.16 4.66
N PRO A 97 -13.35 14.90 4.19
CA PRO A 97 -13.42 16.34 4.47
C PRO A 97 -13.61 16.65 5.96
N ILE A 98 -14.27 15.77 6.72
CA ILE A 98 -14.45 15.93 8.17
C ILE A 98 -13.11 15.75 8.90
N TYR A 99 -12.35 14.70 8.57
CA TYR A 99 -11.04 14.44 9.17
C TYR A 99 -10.04 15.57 8.88
N LEU A 100 -10.00 16.05 7.64
CA LEU A 100 -9.12 17.16 7.25
C LEU A 100 -9.53 18.48 7.91
N LYS A 101 -10.84 18.77 8.02
CA LYS A 101 -11.34 19.98 8.68
C LYS A 101 -11.04 20.00 10.18
N ASN A 102 -11.12 18.84 10.83
CA ASN A 102 -10.87 18.70 12.27
C ASN A 102 -9.39 18.44 12.61
N LYS A 103 -8.48 18.40 11.62
CA LYS A 103 -7.05 18.13 11.80
C LYS A 103 -6.78 16.83 12.57
N ILE A 104 -7.55 15.79 12.23
CA ILE A 104 -7.38 14.46 12.81
C ILE A 104 -6.35 13.71 11.96
N TYR A 105 -5.17 13.46 12.54
CA TYR A 105 -4.04 12.82 11.86
C TYR A 105 -3.82 11.36 12.28
N THR A 106 -4.47 10.91 13.34
CA THR A 106 -4.47 9.52 13.82
C THR A 106 -5.88 9.13 14.23
N MET A 107 -6.26 7.88 13.99
CA MET A 107 -7.42 7.25 14.63
C MET A 107 -7.00 6.58 15.94
#